data_AF-A0A963LPQ7-F1
#
_entry.id   AF-A0A963LPQ7-F1
#
_cell.length_a   1.000
_cell.length_b   1.000
_cell.length_c   1.000
_cell.angle_alpha   90.00
_cell.angle_beta   90.00
_cell.angle_gamma   90.00
#
_symmetry.space_group_name_H-M   'P 1'
#
loop_
_entity.id
_entity.type
_entity.pdbx_description
1 polymer ?
#
loop_
_entity_poly.entity_id
_entity_poly.type
_entity_poly.pdbx_seq_one_letter_code
_entity_poly.pdbx_strand_id
1 'polypeptide(L)'
;MVHLSLDKPESSQDFTEFQELAASAGAECVALITGRRRTPDPRLFVGGGKAEEIRDAARSGGAELVIFDHALSPSQERNLETLLQCRVLDRTGLILDIFAQRARSFEGKLQVELAQLRHLSTRLVRGWTHLERQRGGIGLRGPGETQLE
;
A
#
# COMPACT_ATOMS: atom_id res chain seq x y z
N MET A 1 5.40 7.50 4.42
CA MET A 1 5.08 6.35 5.29
C MET A 1 4.15 6.80 6.40
N VAL A 2 3.16 5.98 6.76
CA VAL A 2 2.16 6.30 7.79
C VAL A 2 2.12 5.19 8.85
N HIS A 3 2.33 5.57 10.11
CA HIS A 3 2.27 4.66 11.25
C HIS A 3 1.31 5.20 12.32
N LEU A 4 0.48 4.35 12.91
CA LEU A 4 -0.43 4.72 13.99
C LEU A 4 -0.34 3.76 15.17
N SER A 5 -0.27 4.30 16.39
CA SER A 5 -0.37 3.51 17.61
C SER A 5 -1.83 3.23 17.92
N LEU A 6 -2.21 1.95 17.86
CA LEU A 6 -3.55 1.46 18.23
C LEU A 6 -3.51 0.83 19.63
N ASP A 7 -3.98 1.55 20.64
CA ASP A 7 -4.18 1.13 22.05
C ASP A 7 -3.03 0.37 22.77
N LYS A 8 -1.87 0.20 22.13
CA LYS A 8 -0.64 -0.35 22.72
C LYS A 8 0.44 0.72 22.79
N PRO A 9 1.33 0.66 23.80
CA PRO A 9 2.55 1.48 23.78
C PRO A 9 3.41 1.05 22.60
N GLU A 10 3.71 1.99 21.70
CA GLU A 10 4.68 1.80 20.63
C GLU A 10 6.08 1.63 21.20
N SER A 11 6.85 0.73 20.61
CA SER A 11 8.28 0.66 20.81
C SER A 11 9.00 1.40 19.67
N SER A 12 10.19 1.94 19.94
CA SER A 12 11.06 2.48 18.89
C SER A 12 11.47 1.43 17.84
N GLN A 13 11.31 0.14 18.16
CA GLN A 13 11.62 -0.97 17.26
C GLN A 13 10.57 -1.17 16.17
N ASP A 14 9.29 -0.88 16.45
CA ASP A 14 8.19 -1.10 15.49
C ASP A 14 8.37 -0.23 14.24
N PHE A 15 8.76 1.03 14.44
CA PHE A 15 9.02 1.93 13.32
C PHE A 15 10.29 1.58 12.53
N THR A 16 11.32 1.09 13.23
CA THR A 16 12.58 0.68 12.58
C THR A 16 12.32 -0.52 11.67
N GLU A 17 11.57 -1.50 12.16
CA GLU A 17 11.15 -2.67 11.37
C GLU A 17 10.36 -2.25 10.12
N PHE A 18 9.39 -1.34 10.26
CA PHE A 18 8.59 -0.88 9.12
C PHE A 18 9.43 -0.18 8.04
N GLN A 19 10.42 0.64 8.44
CA GLN A 19 11.37 1.24 7.50
C GLN A 19 12.21 0.19 6.78
N GLU A 20 12.72 -0.81 7.51
CA GLU A 20 13.52 -1.90 6.93
C GLU A 20 12.69 -2.75 5.94
N LEU A 21 11.41 -2.97 6.23
CA LEU A 21 10.49 -3.62 5.31
C LEU A 21 10.29 -2.79 4.03
N ALA A 22 10.01 -1.49 4.16
CA ALA A 22 9.83 -0.60 3.02
C ALA A 22 11.10 -0.53 2.16
N ALA A 23 12.27 -0.39 2.79
CA ALA A 23 13.56 -0.40 2.12
C ALA A 23 13.83 -1.73 1.40
N SER A 24 13.45 -2.87 2.01
CA SER A 24 13.56 -4.19 1.38
C SER A 24 12.70 -4.36 0.13
N ALA A 25 11.63 -3.58 -0.01
CA ALA A 25 10.80 -3.53 -1.22
C ALA A 25 11.31 -2.52 -2.25
N GLY A 26 12.35 -1.74 -1.94
CA GLY A 26 12.90 -0.69 -2.78
C GLY A 26 12.24 0.68 -2.63
N ALA A 27 11.45 0.89 -1.56
CA ALA A 27 10.83 2.18 -1.29
C ALA A 27 11.76 3.09 -0.47
N GLU A 28 11.85 4.36 -0.86
CA GLU A 28 12.55 5.41 -0.10
C GLU A 28 11.55 6.24 0.71
N CYS A 29 11.86 6.48 1.99
CA CYS A 29 11.00 7.26 2.86
C CYS A 29 11.27 8.76 2.71
N VAL A 30 10.38 9.47 2.01
CA VAL A 30 10.45 10.93 1.86
C VAL A 30 9.78 11.70 3.02
N ALA A 31 8.85 11.06 3.72
CA ALA A 31 8.13 11.64 4.85
C ALA A 31 7.56 10.54 5.75
N LEU A 32 7.58 10.79 7.06
CA LEU A 32 6.95 9.94 8.06
C LEU A 32 5.84 10.71 8.77
N ILE A 33 4.63 10.15 8.73
CA ILE A 33 3.49 10.65 9.49
C ILE A 33 3.14 9.63 10.57
N THR A 34 3.22 10.04 11.83
CA THR A 34 2.85 9.22 12.99
C THR A 34 1.58 9.76 13.66
N GLY A 35 0.93 8.94 14.47
CA GLY A 35 -0.21 9.38 15.26
C GLY A 35 -0.70 8.32 16.22
N ARG A 36 -1.57 8.70 17.14
CA ARG A 36 -2.15 7.77 18.11
C ARG A 36 -3.66 7.79 18.01
N ARG A 37 -4.28 6.62 18.05
CA ARG A 37 -5.74 6.47 18.06
C ARG A 37 -6.13 5.18 18.77
N ARG A 38 -7.29 5.16 19.43
CA ARG A 38 -7.81 3.93 20.03
C ARG A 38 -8.31 2.96 18.97
N THR A 39 -9.20 3.45 18.12
CA THR A 39 -9.85 2.66 17.06
C THR A 39 -9.64 3.29 15.69
N PRO A 40 -9.28 2.52 14.64
CA PRO A 40 -9.16 3.05 13.29
C PRO A 40 -10.45 3.69 12.78
N ASP A 41 -10.31 4.68 11.91
CA ASP A 41 -11.45 5.22 11.20
C ASP A 41 -12.00 4.21 10.19
N PRO A 42 -13.31 3.91 10.18
CA PRO A 42 -13.87 2.95 9.23
C PRO A 42 -13.76 3.42 7.77
N ARG A 43 -13.66 4.73 7.53
CA ARG A 43 -13.59 5.31 6.18
C ARG A 43 -12.16 5.49 5.70
N LEU A 44 -11.26 6.00 6.53
CA LEU A 44 -9.91 6.42 6.11
C LEU A 44 -8.78 5.77 6.91
N PHE A 45 -9.06 4.89 7.88
CA PHE A 45 -8.10 4.38 8.89
C PHE A 45 -7.56 5.48 9.83
N VAL A 46 -7.13 6.61 9.29
CA VAL A 46 -6.79 7.86 9.97
C VAL A 46 -8.00 8.79 10.10
N GLY A 47 -7.90 9.83 10.92
CA GLY A 47 -8.91 10.90 10.97
C GLY A 47 -8.78 11.84 9.77
N GLY A 48 -9.85 12.55 9.41
CA GLY A 48 -9.87 13.47 8.26
C GLY A 48 -8.73 14.49 8.27
N GLY A 49 -8.48 15.18 9.40
CA GLY A 49 -7.36 16.13 9.50
C GLY A 49 -5.99 15.50 9.26
N LYS A 50 -5.79 14.26 9.71
CA LYS A 50 -4.54 13.51 9.47
C LYS A 50 -4.45 13.01 8.02
N ALA A 51 -5.57 12.68 7.39
CA ALA A 51 -5.60 12.34 5.97
C ALA A 51 -5.18 13.53 5.09
N GLU A 52 -5.62 14.74 5.45
CA GLU A 52 -5.21 15.99 4.80
C GLU A 52 -3.72 16.27 5.02
N GLU A 53 -3.21 16.10 6.25
CA GLU A 53 -1.78 16.18 6.57
C GLU A 53 -0.94 15.22 5.71
N ILE A 54 -1.38 13.97 5.56
CA ILE A 54 -0.72 12.97 4.71
C ILE A 54 -0.74 13.40 3.25
N ARG A 55 -1.87 13.92 2.75
CA ARG A 55 -1.98 14.41 1.37
C ARG A 55 -0.99 15.54 1.11
N ASP A 56 -0.93 16.50 2.02
CA ASP A 56 -0.10 17.68 1.84
C ASP A 56 1.39 17.29 1.91
N ALA A 57 1.77 16.40 2.83
CA ALA A 57 3.12 15.82 2.89
C ALA A 57 3.48 15.02 1.63
N ALA A 58 2.56 14.21 1.10
CA ALA A 58 2.76 13.45 -0.13
C ALA A 58 2.97 14.39 -1.33
N ARG A 59 2.16 15.46 -1.44
CA ARG A 59 2.30 16.47 -2.50
C ARG A 59 3.60 17.26 -2.39
N SER A 60 3.94 17.74 -1.20
CA SER A 60 5.17 18.51 -1.00
C SER A 60 6.43 17.69 -1.22
N GLY A 61 6.39 16.40 -0.87
CA GLY A 61 7.50 15.47 -1.07
C GLY A 61 7.55 14.80 -2.44
N GLY A 62 6.57 15.07 -3.32
CA GLY A 62 6.47 14.39 -4.63
C GLY A 62 6.27 12.88 -4.53
N ALA A 63 5.64 12.39 -3.45
CA ALA A 63 5.44 10.97 -3.21
C ALA A 63 4.39 10.38 -4.16
N GLU A 64 4.78 9.36 -4.92
CA GLU A 64 3.86 8.61 -5.79
C GLU A 64 3.12 7.48 -5.03
N LEU A 65 3.64 7.12 -3.86
CA LEU A 65 3.20 6.01 -3.04
C LEU A 65 3.14 6.39 -1.56
N VAL A 66 2.01 6.09 -0.92
CA VAL A 66 1.86 6.18 0.53
C VAL A 66 1.69 4.78 1.11
N ILE A 67 2.64 4.39 1.95
CA ILE A 67 2.64 3.07 2.61
C ILE A 67 2.10 3.22 4.04
N PHE A 68 1.08 2.45 4.38
CA PHE A 68 0.50 2.33 5.72
C PHE A 68 1.05 1.10 6.44
N ASP A 69 1.51 1.29 7.67
CA ASP A 69 2.03 0.21 8.51
C ASP A 69 0.97 -0.71 9.13
N HIS A 70 -0.20 -0.76 8.52
CA HIS A 70 -1.35 -1.53 9.00
C HIS A 70 -2.07 -2.11 7.81
N ALA A 71 -2.79 -3.21 8.02
CA ALA A 71 -3.70 -3.73 7.01
C ALA A 71 -4.87 -2.75 6.83
N LEU A 72 -5.20 -2.45 5.57
CA LEU A 72 -6.32 -1.59 5.21
C LEU A 72 -7.43 -2.44 4.60
N SER A 73 -8.68 -2.13 4.94
CA SER A 73 -9.80 -2.68 4.20
C SER A 73 -9.82 -2.13 2.77
N PRO A 74 -10.41 -2.86 1.80
CA PRO A 74 -10.53 -2.38 0.44
C PRO A 74 -11.25 -1.02 0.31
N SER A 75 -12.20 -0.72 1.21
CA SER A 75 -12.88 0.57 1.23
C SER A 75 -11.99 1.69 1.78
N GLN A 76 -11.19 1.40 2.81
CA GLN A 76 -10.25 2.38 3.38
C GLN A 76 -9.19 2.78 2.36
N GLU A 77 -8.55 1.79 1.72
CA GLU A 77 -7.51 2.04 0.72
C GLU A 77 -8.04 2.88 -0.45
N ARG A 78 -9.19 2.50 -1.00
CA ARG A 78 -9.84 3.27 -2.06
C ARG A 78 -10.11 4.72 -1.68
N ASN A 79 -10.67 4.94 -0.48
CA ASN A 79 -10.99 6.28 -0.02
C ASN A 79 -9.72 7.12 0.18
N LEU A 80 -8.66 6.49 0.67
CA LEU A 80 -7.35 7.10 0.80
C LEU A 80 -6.75 7.43 -0.57
N GLU A 81 -6.73 6.52 -1.54
CA GLU A 81 -6.24 6.81 -2.90
C GLU A 81 -7.00 7.98 -3.53
N THR A 82 -8.32 8.02 -3.34
CA THR A 82 -9.18 9.12 -3.85
C THR A 82 -8.84 10.45 -3.17
N LEU A 83 -8.56 10.45 -1.87
CA LEU A 83 -8.26 11.67 -1.12
C LEU A 83 -6.82 12.15 -1.38
N LEU A 84 -5.87 11.22 -1.37
CA LEU A 84 -4.44 11.48 -1.48
C LEU A 84 -4.01 11.74 -2.94
N GLN A 85 -4.76 11.24 -3.92
CA GLN A 85 -4.45 11.33 -5.35
C GLN A 85 -3.13 10.64 -5.72
N CYS A 86 -2.72 9.63 -4.96
CA CYS A 86 -1.55 8.79 -5.20
C CYS A 86 -1.87 7.33 -4.83
N ARG A 87 -0.97 6.40 -5.17
CA ARG A 87 -1.15 4.99 -4.80
C ARG A 87 -1.05 4.82 -3.29
N VAL A 88 -1.87 3.92 -2.76
CA VAL A 88 -1.81 3.52 -1.35
C VAL A 88 -1.49 2.05 -1.24
N LEU A 89 -0.54 1.70 -0.39
CA LEU A 89 -0.16 0.32 -0.11
C LEU A 89 -0.28 0.07 1.38
N ASP A 90 -0.96 -1.01 1.74
CA ASP A 90 -1.05 -1.45 3.13
C ASP A 90 0.11 -2.40 3.50
N ARG A 91 0.23 -2.75 4.78
CA ARG A 91 1.31 -3.63 5.24
C ARG A 91 1.27 -5.01 4.58
N THR A 92 0.08 -5.52 4.29
CA THR A 92 -0.09 -6.81 3.61
C THR A 92 0.48 -6.76 2.19
N GLY A 93 0.13 -5.73 1.42
CA GLY A 93 0.64 -5.52 0.07
C GLY A 93 2.16 -5.37 0.06
N LEU A 94 2.73 -4.61 1.00
CA LEU A 94 4.18 -4.47 1.13
C LEU A 94 4.87 -5.83 1.35
N ILE A 95 4.34 -6.67 2.24
CA ILE A 95 4.90 -8.00 2.51
C ILE A 95 4.82 -8.90 1.26
N LEU A 96 3.70 -8.87 0.54
CA LEU A 96 3.54 -9.64 -0.68
C LEU A 96 4.53 -9.20 -1.78
N ASP A 97 4.79 -7.91 -1.91
CA ASP A 97 5.79 -7.38 -2.85
C ASP A 97 7.21 -7.85 -2.50
N ILE A 98 7.57 -7.82 -1.21
CA ILE A 98 8.86 -8.35 -0.75
C ILE A 98 8.98 -9.85 -1.06
N PHE A 99 7.91 -10.63 -0.84
CA PHE A 99 7.92 -12.05 -1.18
C PHE A 99 8.02 -12.30 -2.68
N ALA A 100 7.36 -11.49 -3.51
CA ALA A 100 7.46 -11.59 -4.96
C ALA A 100 8.89 -11.35 -5.45
N GLN A 101 9.60 -10.39 -4.86
CA GLN A 101 11.00 -10.12 -5.17
C GLN A 101 11.94 -11.25 -4.72
N ARG A 102 11.59 -11.97 -3.65
CA ARG A 102 12.44 -13.03 -3.04
C ARG A 102 12.14 -14.44 -3.55
N ALA A 103 10.95 -14.71 -4.09
CA ALA A 103 10.54 -16.04 -4.52
C ALA A 103 11.40 -16.56 -5.70
N ARG A 104 12.19 -17.61 -5.45
CA ARG A 104 13.07 -18.23 -6.46
C ARG A 104 12.52 -19.54 -7.02
N SER A 105 11.96 -20.39 -6.17
CA SER A 105 11.39 -21.68 -6.58
C SER A 105 10.07 -21.50 -7.33
N PHE A 106 9.74 -22.47 -8.19
CA PHE A 106 8.48 -22.47 -8.93
C PHE A 106 7.28 -22.49 -7.98
N GLU A 107 7.30 -23.38 -6.99
CA GLU A 107 6.24 -23.47 -5.97
C GLU A 107 6.10 -22.16 -5.17
N GLY A 108 7.22 -21.55 -4.77
CA GLY A 108 7.20 -20.30 -4.02
C GLY A 108 6.62 -19.14 -4.84
N LYS A 109 6.97 -19.05 -6.12
CA LYS A 109 6.38 -18.06 -7.04
C LYS A 109 4.87 -18.24 -7.15
N LEU A 110 4.40 -19.49 -7.30
CA LEU A 110 2.98 -19.80 -7.41
C LEU A 110 2.20 -19.43 -6.14
N GLN A 111 2.77 -19.70 -4.97
CA GLN A 111 2.15 -19.34 -3.69
C GLN A 111 2.04 -17.83 -3.51
N VAL A 112 3.09 -17.08 -3.87
CA VAL A 112 3.08 -15.62 -3.81
C VAL A 112 2.07 -15.05 -4.79
N GLU A 113 2.04 -15.54 -6.02
CA GLU A 113 1.09 -15.10 -7.05
C GLU A 113 -0.35 -15.39 -6.61
N LEU A 114 -0.63 -16.57 -6.06
CA LEU A 114 -1.95 -16.89 -5.48
C LEU A 114 -2.33 -15.92 -4.35
N ALA A 115 -1.39 -15.58 -3.48
CA ALA A 115 -1.63 -14.65 -2.39
C ALA A 115 -1.90 -13.22 -2.91
N GLN A 116 -1.14 -12.77 -3.92
CA GLN A 116 -1.36 -11.49 -4.59
C GLN A 116 -2.73 -11.45 -5.29
N LEU A 117 -3.10 -12.49 -6.03
CA LEU A 117 -4.42 -12.58 -6.68
C LEU A 117 -5.56 -12.56 -5.66
N ARG A 118 -5.43 -13.27 -4.53
CA ARG A 118 -6.41 -13.22 -3.45
C ARG A 118 -6.52 -11.82 -2.86
N HIS A 119 -5.39 -11.17 -2.58
CA HIS A 119 -5.37 -9.80 -2.06
C HIS A 119 -6.03 -8.80 -3.04
N LEU A 120 -5.62 -8.84 -4.32
CA LEU A 120 -6.15 -7.98 -5.38
C LEU A 120 -7.64 -8.22 -5.66
N SER A 121 -8.09 -9.48 -5.66
CA SER A 121 -9.50 -9.80 -5.96
C SER A 121 -10.49 -9.08 -5.03
N THR A 122 -10.14 -8.92 -3.76
CA THR A 122 -10.98 -8.17 -2.80
C THR A 122 -11.01 -6.65 -3.05
N ARG A 123 -10.02 -6.13 -3.77
CA ARG A 123 -9.82 -4.69 -4.04
C ARG A 123 -10.32 -4.27 -5.42
N LEU A 124 -10.41 -5.22 -6.36
CA LEU A 124 -10.81 -4.96 -7.75
C LEU A 124 -12.32 -4.81 -7.96
N VAL A 125 -13.16 -5.39 -7.08
CA VAL A 125 -14.63 -5.52 -7.28
C VAL A 125 -15.37 -4.19 -7.52
N ARG A 126 -14.76 -3.04 -7.20
CA ARG A 126 -15.35 -1.73 -7.52
C ARG A 126 -14.36 -0.73 -8.14
N GLY A 127 -13.09 -1.09 -8.34
CA GLY A 127 -11.89 -0.24 -8.58
C GLY A 127 -11.71 0.45 -9.93
N TRP A 128 -12.55 0.14 -10.92
CA TRP A 128 -12.25 0.28 -12.34
C TRP A 128 -12.08 1.70 -12.93
N THR A 129 -12.28 2.78 -12.18
CA THR A 129 -12.29 4.13 -12.76
C THR A 129 -10.93 4.82 -12.89
N HIS A 130 -9.84 4.27 -12.34
CA HIS A 130 -8.53 4.94 -12.30
C HIS A 130 -7.37 4.19 -13.01
N LEU A 131 -7.58 2.98 -13.51
CA LEU A 131 -6.53 2.16 -14.15
C LEU A 131 -6.20 2.59 -15.61
N GLU A 132 -7.06 3.37 -16.27
CA GLU A 132 -6.82 3.80 -17.66
C GLU A 132 -5.71 4.86 -17.82
N ARG A 133 -5.25 5.49 -16.73
CA ARG A 133 -4.14 6.47 -16.79
C ARG A 133 -2.76 5.90 -16.41
N GLN A 134 -2.66 4.62 -16.03
CA GLN A 134 -1.42 4.00 -15.55
C GLN A 134 -0.75 3.08 -16.59
N ARG A 135 -0.59 3.54 -17.84
CA ARG A 135 0.28 2.88 -18.84
C ARG A 135 1.79 3.11 -18.62
N GLY A 136 2.22 3.46 -17.41
CA GLY A 136 3.62 3.79 -17.11
C GLY A 136 3.97 3.58 -15.65
N GLY A 137 4.14 2.32 -15.24
CA GLY A 137 4.60 1.97 -13.90
C GLY A 137 4.77 0.46 -13.73
N ILE A 138 5.91 0.07 -13.16
CA ILE A 138 6.48 -1.29 -13.04
C ILE A 138 5.42 -2.33 -12.67
N GLY A 139 5.10 -3.28 -13.56
CA GLY A 139 4.36 -4.49 -13.19
C GLY A 139 3.26 -5.02 -14.11
N LEU A 140 2.96 -4.40 -15.26
CA LEU A 140 1.96 -4.93 -16.21
C LEU A 140 2.61 -5.41 -17.51
N ARG A 141 3.29 -6.55 -17.45
CA ARG A 141 3.57 -7.41 -18.62
C ARG A 141 3.35 -8.85 -18.21
N GLY A 142 2.11 -9.31 -18.29
CA GLY A 142 1.81 -10.73 -18.42
C GLY A 142 2.09 -11.17 -19.86
N PRO A 143 2.73 -12.32 -20.11
CA PRO A 143 2.91 -12.86 -21.45
C PRO A 143 1.60 -13.53 -21.89
N GLY A 144 0.68 -12.78 -22.48
CA GLY A 144 -0.53 -13.40 -23.04
C GLY A 144 -1.73 -12.48 -23.16
N GLU A 145 -1.62 -11.41 -23.93
CA GLU A 145 -2.81 -10.79 -24.53
C GLU A 145 -2.53 -10.56 -26.02
N THR A 146 -2.86 -11.56 -26.83
CA THR A 146 -3.26 -11.34 -28.21
C THR A 146 -4.51 -10.48 -28.19
N GLN A 147 -4.43 -9.32 -28.85
CA GLN A 147 -5.58 -8.48 -29.15
C GLN A 147 -6.66 -9.32 -29.84
N LEU A 148 -7.84 -9.39 -29.24
CA LEU A 148 -9.04 -9.81 -29.95
C LEU A 148 -9.53 -8.61 -30.77
N GLU A 149 -9.69 -8.85 -32.06
CA GLU A 149 -10.35 -7.97 -33.04
C GLU A 149 -11.79 -7.62 -32.65
#